data_AF-A0A1V2CFB1-F1
#
_entry.id   AF-A0A1V2CFB1-F1
#
_cell.length_a   1.000
_cell.length_b   1.000
_cell.length_c   1.000
_cell.angle_alpha   90.00
_cell.angle_beta   90.00
_cell.angle_gamma   90.00
#
_symmetry.space_group_name_H-M   'P 1'
#
loop_
_entity.id
_entity.type
_entity.pdbx_description
1 polymer ?
#
loop_
_entity_poly.entity_id
_entity_poly.type
_entity_poly.pdbx_seq_one_letter_code
_entity_poly.pdbx_strand_id
1 'polypeptide(L)'
;MHNSAFKLITIKEVKAQYPFLTDHEGFDYFDEWNDEDFFIVANEDVIFKDNFYLDLYEEKEKKWLSNILNLPLKEIEKIQIEGILINGNFTTNGTIINAEGDYGPYVFISGNVTCQSLLLGGSYVEIEGNVKAKELVMSSYNHGNFKCSGVIDSPVFIAEDHYTTFTDRKNDLFYYNDKTDEVDPKNECTYDEDSGEDIISVELRKHLDNPLIETFEELKRELEFGELILKQNNPPAKTYEYWRDRVLSNYRDLKLVPKEFKTEELCNLALNTTYHALPFINQNLITPEFCDKLVSKDGFAIQVIPDEFMTKELCFKAAENGTALRLIPSAYYSEKLILSVFKNGKHQPDINDVPSEFITKSLLVGYVIIGKGLWLDKACKENGIDKVEILKRVIDSGIQYLDTVFGNHFSAEVVDYAASIYNNENHKPEWNKYVQKYKVKFERLGLT
;
A
#
# COMPACT_ATOMS: atom_id res chain seq x y z
N MET A 1 9.75 30.25 18.71
CA MET A 1 11.20 30.00 18.70
C MET A 1 11.44 28.80 19.59
N HIS A 2 11.63 27.63 18.97
CA HIS A 2 11.93 26.40 19.69
C HIS A 2 13.36 26.54 20.26
N ASN A 3 13.53 26.18 21.53
CA ASN A 3 14.79 26.36 22.24
C ASN A 3 15.83 25.42 21.61
N SER A 4 17.00 25.93 21.19
CA SER A 4 18.04 25.14 20.50
C SER A 4 18.87 24.29 21.49
N ALA A 5 18.20 23.44 22.27
CA ALA A 5 18.87 22.47 23.14
C ALA A 5 19.58 21.40 22.30
N PHE A 6 19.06 21.12 21.10
CA PHE A 6 19.58 20.16 20.16
C PHE A 6 20.77 20.68 19.37
N LYS A 7 21.82 19.86 19.27
CA LYS A 7 23.03 20.10 18.48
C LYS A 7 23.31 18.87 17.62
N LEU A 8 23.83 19.09 16.42
CA LEU A 8 24.44 18.02 15.64
C LEU A 8 25.83 17.73 16.18
N ILE A 9 26.08 16.49 16.56
CA ILE A 9 27.34 15.98 17.08
C ILE A 9 27.70 14.75 16.26
N THR A 10 28.97 14.58 15.87
CA THR A 10 29.37 13.41 15.09
C THR A 10 29.31 12.14 15.92
N ILE A 11 29.07 10.99 15.29
CA ILE A 11 29.04 9.69 15.98
C ILE A 11 30.35 9.43 16.71
N LYS A 12 31.50 9.83 16.14
CA LYS A 12 32.80 9.79 16.80
C LYS A 12 32.84 10.56 18.12
N GLU A 13 32.27 11.77 18.14
CA GLU A 13 32.19 12.58 19.34
C GLU A 13 31.20 12.00 20.36
N VAL A 14 30.09 11.40 19.92
CA VAL A 14 29.15 10.68 20.78
C VAL A 14 29.83 9.48 21.44
N LYS A 15 30.50 8.61 20.68
CA LYS A 15 31.25 7.45 21.19
C LYS A 15 32.32 7.88 22.22
N ALA A 16 32.94 9.04 22.04
CA ALA A 16 33.93 9.59 22.99
C ALA A 16 33.30 10.18 24.26
N GLN A 17 32.15 10.85 24.17
CA GLN A 17 31.48 11.50 25.31
C GLN A 17 30.62 10.53 26.12
N TYR A 18 30.04 9.53 25.45
CA TYR A 18 29.09 8.55 25.98
C TYR A 18 29.55 7.11 25.69
N PRO A 19 30.75 6.72 26.15
CA PRO A 19 31.33 5.42 25.80
C PRO A 19 30.52 4.22 26.31
N PHE A 20 29.61 4.41 27.28
CA PHE A 20 28.74 3.33 27.74
C PHE A 20 27.70 2.92 26.69
N LEU A 21 27.33 3.81 25.75
CA LEU A 21 26.34 3.49 24.72
C LEU A 21 26.84 2.41 23.76
N THR A 22 28.16 2.30 23.55
CA THR A 22 28.72 1.25 22.67
C THR A 22 28.55 -0.15 23.23
N ASP A 23 28.21 -0.28 24.51
CA ASP A 23 27.91 -1.57 25.15
C ASP A 23 26.40 -1.90 25.10
N HIS A 24 25.56 -0.97 24.61
CA HIS A 24 24.12 -1.17 24.49
C HIS A 24 23.81 -1.92 23.20
N GLU A 25 22.93 -2.92 23.29
CA GLU A 25 22.60 -3.79 22.17
C GLU A 25 22.14 -3.02 20.93
N GLY A 26 21.27 -2.02 21.08
CA GLY A 26 20.74 -1.26 19.93
C GLY A 26 21.67 -0.22 19.32
N PHE A 27 22.80 0.10 19.96
CA PHE A 27 23.69 1.14 19.47
C PHE A 27 24.59 0.59 18.36
N ASP A 28 24.48 1.12 17.15
CA ASP A 28 25.23 0.65 15.97
C ASP A 28 25.03 -0.87 15.75
N TYR A 29 23.79 -1.37 15.90
CA TYR A 29 23.46 -2.81 15.96
C TYR A 29 24.00 -3.64 14.77
N PHE A 30 24.12 -3.02 13.59
CA PHE A 30 24.65 -3.67 12.39
C PHE A 30 26.15 -3.40 12.13
N ASP A 31 26.81 -2.61 12.98
CA ASP A 31 28.20 -2.13 12.81
C ASP A 31 28.40 -1.40 11.45
N GLU A 32 27.40 -0.63 11.02
CA GLU A 32 27.35 0.02 9.70
C GLU A 32 27.50 1.54 9.76
N TRP A 33 27.42 2.16 10.94
CA TRP A 33 27.47 3.61 11.04
C TRP A 33 28.83 4.20 10.72
N ASN A 34 28.83 5.30 9.98
CA ASN A 34 30.04 6.07 9.71
C ASN A 34 30.26 7.09 10.84
N ASP A 35 31.46 7.08 11.41
CA ASP A 35 31.85 7.95 12.53
C ASP A 35 31.69 9.48 12.25
N GLU A 36 31.64 9.88 10.97
CA GLU A 36 31.42 11.26 10.52
C GLU A 36 29.93 11.63 10.33
N ASP A 37 29.02 10.65 10.42
CA ASP A 37 27.56 10.90 10.46
C ASP A 37 27.17 11.44 11.84
N PHE A 38 25.89 11.81 12.02
CA PHE A 38 25.48 12.67 13.11
C PHE A 38 24.46 12.05 14.07
N PHE A 39 24.50 12.54 15.30
CA PHE A 39 23.44 12.45 16.28
C PHE A 39 22.85 13.84 16.56
N ILE A 40 21.56 13.88 16.89
CA ILE A 40 20.92 15.03 17.49
C ILE A 40 21.05 14.91 19.01
N VAL A 41 21.85 15.77 19.62
CA VAL A 41 22.21 15.68 21.04
C VAL A 41 21.70 16.87 21.83
N ALA A 42 21.06 16.62 22.98
CA ALA A 42 20.76 17.60 24.02
C ALA A 42 21.34 17.13 25.36
N ASN A 43 22.16 17.97 26.00
CA ASN A 43 22.84 17.66 27.28
C ASN A 43 22.13 18.31 28.49
N GLU A 44 20.82 18.53 28.36
CA GLU A 44 19.97 19.19 29.35
C GLU A 44 18.53 18.69 29.20
N ASP A 45 17.67 19.05 30.16
CA ASP A 45 16.23 18.77 30.05
C ASP A 45 15.64 19.46 28.81
N VAL A 46 14.89 18.70 28.01
CA VAL A 46 14.24 19.20 26.80
C VAL A 46 12.76 19.41 27.06
N ILE A 47 12.29 20.64 26.84
CA ILE A 47 10.86 20.98 26.80
C ILE A 47 10.51 21.35 25.36
N PHE A 48 9.81 20.46 24.68
CA PHE A 48 9.34 20.65 23.31
C PHE A 48 7.85 20.98 23.30
N LYS A 49 7.45 21.79 22.33
CA LYS A 49 6.05 22.12 22.09
C LYS A 49 5.69 21.55 20.72
N ASP A 50 4.60 20.80 20.65
CA ASP A 50 4.11 20.06 19.48
C ASP A 50 4.67 18.63 19.37
N ASN A 51 4.25 17.89 18.35
CA ASN A 51 4.70 16.53 18.06
C ASN A 51 6.21 16.48 17.82
N PHE A 52 6.84 15.40 18.28
CA PHE A 52 8.26 15.14 18.08
C PHE A 52 8.44 13.90 17.21
N TYR A 53 9.01 14.07 16.03
CA TYR A 53 9.10 13.01 15.03
C TYR A 53 10.46 12.31 15.10
N LEU A 54 10.43 10.99 15.04
CA LEU A 54 11.58 10.09 14.95
C LEU A 54 11.75 9.56 13.53
N ASP A 55 10.76 9.71 12.65
CA ASP A 55 10.81 9.33 11.23
C ASP A 55 11.73 10.28 10.42
N LEU A 56 12.99 10.45 10.84
CA LEU A 56 13.90 11.49 10.35
C LEU A 56 14.26 11.36 8.86
N TYR A 57 14.09 10.17 8.28
CA TYR A 57 14.44 9.86 6.90
C TYR A 57 13.30 10.18 5.92
N GLU A 58 12.09 10.33 6.43
CA GLU A 58 10.90 10.61 5.64
C GLU A 58 10.90 12.05 5.10
N GLU A 59 10.51 12.21 3.83
CA GLU A 59 10.55 13.52 3.16
C GLU A 59 9.64 14.57 3.83
N LYS A 60 8.52 14.12 4.43
CA LYS A 60 7.56 15.03 5.10
C LYS A 60 8.15 15.59 6.41
N GLU A 61 8.98 14.84 7.13
CA GLU A 61 9.64 15.25 8.39
C GLU A 61 10.93 16.05 8.18
N LYS A 62 11.62 15.97 7.04
CA LYS A 62 12.86 16.75 6.76
C LYS A 62 12.66 18.26 6.93
N LYS A 63 11.49 18.79 6.58
CA LYS A 63 11.14 20.20 6.79
C LYS A 63 10.98 20.54 8.26
N TRP A 64 10.41 19.64 9.05
CA TRP A 64 10.32 19.80 10.51
C TRP A 64 11.72 19.79 11.14
N LEU A 65 12.57 18.86 10.72
CA LEU A 65 13.95 18.73 11.19
C LEU A 65 14.79 19.97 10.87
N SER A 66 14.65 20.54 9.66
CA SER A 66 15.26 21.82 9.26
C SER A 66 14.93 22.96 10.22
N ASN A 67 13.69 23.03 10.72
CA ASN A 67 13.28 24.06 11.66
C ASN A 67 13.88 23.84 13.06
N ILE A 68 14.01 22.59 13.49
CA ILE A 68 14.59 22.24 14.79
C ILE A 68 16.07 22.55 14.85
N LEU A 69 16.82 22.13 13.83
CA LEU A 69 18.27 22.33 13.77
C LEU A 69 18.65 23.74 13.29
N ASN A 70 17.67 24.54 12.85
CA ASN A 70 17.89 25.85 12.24
C ASN A 70 18.90 25.78 11.07
N LEU A 71 18.74 24.76 10.23
CA LEU A 71 19.57 24.52 9.04
C LEU A 71 18.71 24.57 7.78
N PRO A 72 19.26 24.98 6.62
CA PRO A 72 18.54 24.89 5.35
C PRO A 72 18.16 23.45 5.00
N LEU A 73 16.96 23.24 4.43
CA LEU A 73 16.50 21.92 4.00
C LEU A 73 17.50 21.17 3.10
N LYS A 74 18.17 21.88 2.19
CA LYS A 74 19.20 21.31 1.30
C LYS A 74 20.45 20.79 2.02
N GLU A 75 20.69 21.26 3.24
CA GLU A 75 21.76 20.74 4.11
C GLU A 75 21.25 19.52 4.88
N ILE A 76 20.01 19.57 5.39
CA ILE A 76 19.34 18.41 6.01
C ILE A 76 19.31 17.19 5.07
N GLU A 77 19.00 17.39 3.79
CA GLU A 77 18.98 16.33 2.77
C GLU A 77 20.34 15.65 2.54
N LYS A 78 21.44 16.22 3.04
CA LYS A 78 22.81 15.71 2.84
C LYS A 78 23.42 15.12 4.10
N ILE A 79 22.84 15.38 5.27
CA ILE A 79 23.34 14.84 6.52
C ILE A 79 22.63 13.53 6.80
N GLN A 80 23.41 12.55 7.24
CA GLN A 80 22.88 11.31 7.78
C GLN A 80 22.80 11.45 9.30
N ILE A 81 21.62 11.24 9.86
CA ILE A 81 21.39 11.28 11.30
C ILE A 81 21.02 9.87 11.76
N GLU A 82 21.88 9.27 12.56
CA GLU A 82 21.73 7.88 13.03
C GLU A 82 21.10 7.77 14.41
N GLY A 83 21.08 8.88 15.17
CA GLY A 83 20.51 8.83 16.51
C GLY A 83 20.09 10.17 17.12
N ILE A 84 19.32 10.05 18.20
CA ILE A 84 18.87 11.14 19.06
C ILE A 84 19.29 10.79 20.49
N LEU A 85 20.03 11.70 21.13
CA LEU A 85 20.49 11.53 22.51
C LEU A 85 20.01 12.71 23.37
N ILE A 86 19.18 12.43 24.35
CA ILE A 86 18.76 13.42 25.37
C ILE A 86 19.34 12.98 26.72
N ASN A 87 20.42 13.63 27.14
CA ASN A 87 21.00 13.42 28.45
C ASN A 87 20.28 14.30 29.50
N GLY A 88 19.01 13.98 29.74
CA GLY A 88 18.10 14.71 30.61
C GLY A 88 16.68 14.16 30.52
N ASN A 89 15.73 14.87 31.13
CA ASN A 89 14.31 14.59 30.97
C ASN A 89 13.80 15.15 29.64
N PHE A 90 12.82 14.48 29.04
CA PHE A 90 12.15 14.97 27.83
C PHE A 90 10.66 15.19 28.10
N THR A 91 10.18 16.41 27.84
CA THR A 91 8.77 16.77 27.97
C THR A 91 8.25 17.35 26.68
N THR A 92 7.14 16.82 26.17
CA THR A 92 6.36 17.43 25.11
C THR A 92 4.86 17.44 25.45
N ASN A 93 4.11 18.39 24.89
CA ASN A 93 2.65 18.38 24.94
C ASN A 93 2.02 17.69 23.71
N GLY A 94 2.82 17.24 22.74
CA GLY A 94 2.38 16.45 21.60
C GLY A 94 2.79 14.98 21.69
N THR A 95 2.60 14.25 20.60
CA THR A 95 2.99 12.83 20.46
C THR A 95 4.46 12.72 20.06
N ILE A 96 5.16 11.72 20.61
CA ILE A 96 6.47 11.28 20.10
C ILE A 96 6.19 10.18 19.08
N ILE A 97 6.61 10.35 17.83
CA ILE A 97 6.10 9.60 16.67
C ILE A 97 7.24 8.94 15.92
N ASN A 98 7.24 7.61 15.88
CA ASN A 98 7.91 6.80 14.86
C ASN A 98 6.82 5.95 14.20
N ALA A 99 6.20 6.47 13.14
CA ALA A 99 5.14 5.77 12.41
C ALA A 99 5.72 4.75 11.43
N GLU A 100 6.93 4.97 10.94
CA GLU A 100 7.63 3.99 10.12
C GLU A 100 7.93 2.74 10.96
N GLY A 101 7.51 1.57 10.46
CA GLY A 101 7.64 0.29 11.15
C GLY A 101 8.99 -0.37 10.90
N ASP A 102 9.60 -0.14 9.74
CA ASP A 102 10.79 -0.88 9.30
C ASP A 102 12.11 -0.30 9.82
N TYR A 103 12.16 1.01 10.10
CA TYR A 103 13.39 1.70 10.48
C TYR A 103 13.14 2.97 11.30
N GLY A 104 14.21 3.47 11.89
CA GLY A 104 14.26 4.75 12.60
C GLY A 104 15.63 4.97 13.24
N PRO A 105 15.91 6.17 13.77
CA PRO A 105 17.14 6.45 14.48
C PRO A 105 17.21 5.66 15.79
N TYR A 106 18.43 5.45 16.29
CA TYR A 106 18.64 5.04 17.68
C TYR A 106 18.30 6.20 18.62
N VAL A 107 17.47 5.96 19.63
CA VAL A 107 17.03 7.00 20.57
C VAL A 107 17.44 6.62 21.97
N PHE A 108 18.19 7.50 22.65
CA PHE A 108 18.55 7.34 24.05
C PHE A 108 18.11 8.55 24.87
N ILE A 109 17.35 8.32 25.93
CA ILE A 109 16.91 9.34 26.89
C ILE A 109 17.32 8.88 28.31
N SER A 110 18.24 9.61 28.94
CA SER A 110 18.77 9.23 30.27
C SER A 110 17.80 9.54 31.43
N GLY A 111 16.78 10.36 31.19
CA GLY A 111 15.80 10.80 32.20
C GLY A 111 14.38 10.32 31.93
N ASN A 112 13.42 11.00 32.57
CA ASN A 112 12.00 10.69 32.41
C ASN A 112 11.44 11.31 31.13
N VAL A 113 10.43 10.66 30.55
CA VAL A 113 9.66 11.17 29.41
C VAL A 113 8.25 11.53 29.85
N THR A 114 7.78 12.71 29.46
CA THR A 114 6.38 13.12 29.59
C THR A 114 5.84 13.59 28.25
N CYS A 115 4.78 12.98 27.75
CA CYS A 115 4.21 13.27 26.43
C CYS A 115 2.68 13.18 26.41
N GLN A 116 2.06 13.58 25.28
CA GLN A 116 0.65 13.26 25.02
C GLN A 116 0.49 11.76 24.83
N SER A 117 1.19 11.24 23.83
CA SER A 117 1.24 9.83 23.46
C SER A 117 2.65 9.46 22.98
N LEU A 118 2.94 8.18 22.92
CA LEU A 118 4.19 7.64 22.39
C LEU A 118 3.85 6.54 21.37
N LEU A 119 4.20 6.75 20.11
CA LEU A 119 4.10 5.77 19.04
C LEU A 119 5.51 5.37 18.62
N LEU A 120 5.85 4.10 18.76
CA LEU A 120 7.15 3.53 18.41
C LEU A 120 6.98 2.43 17.35
N GLY A 121 7.71 2.58 16.25
CA GLY A 121 7.80 1.62 15.16
C GLY A 121 9.22 1.07 15.09
N GLY A 122 9.90 1.20 13.94
CA GLY A 122 11.19 0.57 13.66
C GLY A 122 12.42 1.14 14.39
N SER A 123 12.30 2.22 15.16
CA SER A 123 13.40 2.76 15.97
C SER A 123 13.80 1.82 17.10
N TYR A 124 15.08 1.85 17.46
CA TYR A 124 15.56 1.31 18.73
C TYR A 124 15.56 2.43 19.78
N VAL A 125 14.65 2.34 20.77
CA VAL A 125 14.40 3.40 21.77
C VAL A 125 14.72 2.91 23.17
N GLU A 126 15.62 3.61 23.86
CA GLU A 126 16.00 3.37 25.24
C GLU A 126 15.67 4.59 26.11
N ILE A 127 14.85 4.38 27.14
CA ILE A 127 14.49 5.38 28.15
C ILE A 127 14.89 4.84 29.52
N GLU A 128 15.89 5.45 30.17
CA GLU A 128 16.36 5.02 31.48
C GLU A 128 15.43 5.46 32.64
N GLY A 129 14.59 6.47 32.40
CA GLY A 129 13.61 6.95 33.38
C GLY A 129 12.21 6.36 33.22
N ASN A 130 11.25 6.99 33.89
CA ASN A 130 9.84 6.66 33.74
C ASN A 130 9.25 7.31 32.49
N VAL A 131 8.26 6.65 31.88
CA VAL A 131 7.44 7.22 30.81
C VAL A 131 6.09 7.57 31.38
N LYS A 132 5.68 8.83 31.20
CA LYS A 132 4.34 9.29 31.54
C LYS A 132 3.64 9.84 30.29
N ALA A 133 2.73 9.04 29.73
CA ALA A 133 1.90 9.48 28.61
C ALA A 133 0.50 9.88 29.10
N LYS A 134 -0.02 11.00 28.59
CA LYS A 134 -1.37 11.47 28.91
C LYS A 134 -2.45 10.52 28.39
N GLU A 135 -2.22 9.88 27.24
CA GLU A 135 -3.19 9.00 26.62
C GLU A 135 -2.68 7.56 26.49
N LEU A 136 -1.66 7.36 25.67
CA LEU A 136 -1.35 6.04 25.16
C LEU A 136 0.14 5.89 24.84
N VAL A 137 0.67 4.71 25.15
CA VAL A 137 1.96 4.21 24.63
C VAL A 137 1.66 3.02 23.72
N MET A 138 2.08 3.10 22.47
CA MET A 138 1.95 2.03 21.47
C MET A 138 3.30 1.76 20.83
N SER A 139 3.72 0.51 20.88
CA SER A 139 4.85 -0.01 20.14
C SER A 139 4.36 -1.08 19.18
N SER A 140 4.64 -0.93 17.89
CA SER A 140 4.07 -1.78 16.84
C SER A 140 5.13 -2.17 15.83
N TYR A 141 5.03 -3.41 15.32
CA TYR A 141 5.85 -3.98 14.26
C TYR A 141 7.29 -4.39 14.68
N ASN A 142 7.74 -5.55 14.22
CA ASN A 142 8.82 -6.30 14.87
C ASN A 142 10.25 -5.88 14.52
N HIS A 143 10.43 -4.86 13.69
CA HIS A 143 11.76 -4.33 13.35
C HIS A 143 12.29 -3.33 14.39
N GLY A 144 11.43 -2.81 15.27
CA GLY A 144 11.81 -1.89 16.33
C GLY A 144 12.11 -2.54 17.69
N ASN A 145 12.62 -1.71 18.60
CA ASN A 145 12.82 -2.10 20.00
C ASN A 145 12.49 -0.95 20.94
N PHE A 146 11.83 -1.25 22.05
CA PHE A 146 11.56 -0.27 23.09
C PHE A 146 11.93 -0.83 24.45
N LYS A 147 12.89 -0.18 25.11
CA LYS A 147 13.35 -0.51 26.45
C LYS A 147 13.16 0.67 27.38
N CYS A 148 12.38 0.48 28.44
CA CYS A 148 12.18 1.45 29.50
C CYS A 148 12.68 0.90 30.84
N SER A 149 13.76 1.44 31.40
CA SER A 149 14.27 0.98 32.71
C SER A 149 13.35 1.36 33.88
N GLY A 150 12.36 2.23 33.66
CA GLY A 150 11.41 2.71 34.67
C GLY A 150 9.99 2.16 34.53
N VAL A 151 9.04 2.93 35.08
CA VAL A 151 7.61 2.65 35.03
C VAL A 151 6.97 3.33 33.83
N ILE A 152 6.11 2.62 33.10
CA ILE A 152 5.23 3.21 32.08
C ILE A 152 3.87 3.54 32.71
N ASP A 153 3.60 4.84 32.95
CA ASP A 153 2.35 5.38 33.47
C ASP A 153 1.54 6.02 32.32
N SER A 154 0.56 5.28 31.80
CA SER A 154 -0.32 5.75 30.72
C SER A 154 -1.69 5.10 30.82
N PRO A 155 -2.80 5.79 30.46
CA PRO A 155 -4.11 5.15 30.51
C PRO A 155 -4.23 3.88 29.66
N VAL A 156 -3.62 3.91 28.48
CA VAL A 156 -3.58 2.79 27.54
C VAL A 156 -2.13 2.41 27.23
N PHE A 157 -1.86 1.11 27.20
CA PHE A 157 -0.61 0.55 26.69
C PHE A 157 -0.89 -0.57 25.70
N ILE A 158 -0.19 -0.54 24.56
CA ILE A 158 -0.28 -1.52 23.48
C ILE A 158 1.14 -1.88 23.03
N ALA A 159 1.47 -3.17 23.09
CA ALA A 159 2.58 -3.75 22.35
C ALA A 159 2.03 -4.83 21.42
N GLU A 160 2.19 -4.63 20.12
CA GLU A 160 1.70 -5.54 19.09
C GLU A 160 2.84 -5.81 18.10
N ASP A 161 3.18 -7.09 17.96
CA ASP A 161 4.34 -7.59 17.24
C ASP A 161 5.63 -6.78 17.45
N HIS A 162 5.91 -6.29 18.66
CA HIS A 162 7.06 -5.41 18.92
C HIS A 162 7.87 -5.86 20.13
N TYR A 163 9.19 -5.71 20.08
CA TYR A 163 10.08 -6.04 21.19
C TYR A 163 10.09 -4.92 22.24
N THR A 164 9.22 -5.06 23.25
CA THR A 164 9.06 -4.04 24.29
C THR A 164 9.34 -4.59 25.68
N THR A 165 10.22 -3.93 26.43
CA THR A 165 10.62 -4.31 27.79
C THR A 165 10.53 -3.11 28.73
N PHE A 166 10.02 -3.34 29.94
CA PHE A 166 9.95 -2.32 30.97
C PHE A 166 9.96 -2.91 32.38
N THR A 167 10.34 -2.11 33.39
CA THR A 167 10.42 -2.57 34.79
C THR A 167 9.05 -2.77 35.42
N ASP A 168 8.14 -1.83 35.24
CA ASP A 168 6.77 -1.91 35.78
C ASP A 168 5.81 -1.06 34.92
N ARG A 169 4.50 -1.24 35.11
CA ARG A 169 3.47 -0.49 34.39
C ARG A 169 2.34 -0.02 35.30
N LYS A 170 1.74 1.10 34.91
CA LYS A 170 0.52 1.63 35.51
C LYS A 170 -0.43 2.06 34.39
N ASN A 171 -1.31 1.15 34.02
CA ASN A 171 -2.35 1.39 33.01
C ASN A 171 -3.73 1.12 33.61
N ASP A 172 -4.56 2.15 33.68
CA ASP A 172 -5.85 2.11 34.37
C ASP A 172 -7.03 1.81 33.43
N LEU A 173 -6.90 2.03 32.12
CA LEU A 173 -7.96 1.73 31.15
C LEU A 173 -7.72 0.46 30.35
N PHE A 174 -6.52 0.30 29.77
CA PHE A 174 -6.26 -0.79 28.83
C PHE A 174 -4.79 -1.21 28.81
N TYR A 175 -4.57 -2.52 28.72
CA TYR A 175 -3.24 -3.12 28.55
C TYR A 175 -3.34 -4.28 27.57
N TYR A 176 -2.47 -4.26 26.56
CA TYR A 176 -2.28 -5.33 25.61
C TYR A 176 -0.79 -5.48 25.29
N ASN A 177 -0.30 -6.72 25.33
CA ASN A 177 1.04 -7.10 24.91
C ASN A 177 1.01 -8.54 24.40
N ASP A 178 1.07 -8.70 23.08
CA ASP A 178 0.95 -9.98 22.39
C ASP A 178 2.14 -10.94 22.59
N LYS A 179 3.26 -10.45 23.12
CA LYS A 179 4.44 -11.26 23.48
C LYS A 179 4.41 -11.75 24.92
N THR A 180 3.34 -11.48 25.68
CA THR A 180 3.22 -11.87 27.10
C THR A 180 1.91 -12.60 27.38
N ASP A 181 1.92 -13.45 28.41
CA ASP A 181 0.72 -14.14 28.89
C ASP A 181 -0.18 -13.25 29.79
N GLU A 182 0.09 -11.94 29.88
CA GLU A 182 -0.53 -11.02 30.85
C GLU A 182 -1.74 -10.23 30.30
N VAL A 183 -2.32 -10.67 29.18
CA VAL A 183 -3.48 -10.01 28.58
C VAL A 183 -4.77 -10.43 29.31
N ASP A 184 -5.50 -9.44 29.85
CA ASP A 184 -6.84 -9.68 30.40
C ASP A 184 -7.77 -10.17 29.26
N PRO A 185 -8.53 -11.26 29.43
CA PRO A 185 -9.44 -11.77 28.39
C PRO A 185 -10.38 -10.73 27.78
N LYS A 186 -10.75 -9.68 28.54
CA LYS A 186 -11.61 -8.60 28.00
C LYS A 186 -10.88 -7.69 26.99
N ASN A 187 -9.55 -7.70 27.01
CA ASN A 187 -8.66 -6.91 26.16
C ASN A 187 -8.12 -7.71 24.96
N GLU A 188 -8.48 -8.99 24.84
CA GLU A 188 -8.08 -9.83 23.71
C GLU A 188 -8.54 -9.21 22.39
N CYS A 189 -7.61 -9.19 21.44
CA CYS A 189 -7.82 -8.79 20.06
C CYS A 189 -7.99 -10.05 19.20
N THR A 190 -8.65 -9.92 18.05
CA THR A 190 -8.96 -11.07 17.19
C THR A 190 -8.47 -10.83 15.78
N TYR A 191 -7.80 -11.82 15.21
CA TYR A 191 -7.41 -11.80 13.80
C TYR A 191 -8.62 -12.06 12.91
N ASP A 192 -8.85 -11.18 11.93
CA ASP A 192 -9.85 -11.39 10.89
C ASP A 192 -9.18 -12.03 9.66
N GLU A 193 -9.46 -13.31 9.40
CA GLU A 193 -8.88 -14.05 8.27
C GLU A 193 -9.26 -13.45 6.90
N ASP A 194 -10.40 -12.77 6.80
CA ASP A 194 -10.90 -12.22 5.54
C ASP A 194 -10.15 -10.93 5.15
N SER A 195 -9.95 -10.03 6.12
CA SER A 195 -9.18 -8.79 5.90
C SER A 195 -7.67 -8.96 6.10
N GLY A 196 -7.27 -9.97 6.85
CA GLY A 196 -5.89 -10.18 7.27
C GLY A 196 -5.41 -9.20 8.35
N GLU A 197 -6.32 -8.51 9.04
CA GLU A 197 -6.00 -7.48 10.04
C GLU A 197 -6.38 -7.94 11.46
N ASP A 198 -5.64 -7.45 12.46
CA ASP A 198 -6.00 -7.60 13.86
C ASP A 198 -7.08 -6.57 14.27
N ILE A 199 -8.20 -7.09 14.75
CA ILE A 199 -9.33 -6.33 15.23
C ILE A 199 -9.13 -6.04 16.71
N ILE A 200 -9.11 -4.76 17.07
CA ILE A 200 -8.93 -4.32 18.45
C ILE A 200 -10.16 -4.68 19.30
N SER A 201 -9.89 -4.99 20.57
CA SER A 201 -10.92 -5.41 21.51
C SER A 201 -12.06 -4.38 21.62
N VAL A 202 -13.27 -4.89 21.92
CA VAL A 202 -14.42 -4.04 22.24
C VAL A 202 -14.14 -3.19 23.49
N GLU A 203 -13.29 -3.67 24.41
CA GLU A 203 -12.91 -2.89 25.59
C GLU A 203 -12.12 -1.64 25.22
N LEU A 204 -11.09 -1.75 24.37
CA LEU A 204 -10.33 -0.58 23.91
C LEU A 204 -11.25 0.44 23.21
N ARG A 205 -12.12 -0.04 22.31
CA ARG A 205 -13.06 0.82 21.55
C ARG A 205 -13.99 1.63 22.43
N LYS A 206 -14.34 1.16 23.64
CA LYS A 206 -15.17 1.95 24.56
C LYS A 206 -14.49 3.23 25.00
N HIS A 207 -13.17 3.29 25.02
CA HIS A 207 -12.40 4.43 25.54
C HIS A 207 -12.03 5.45 24.45
N LEU A 208 -12.06 5.04 23.18
CA LEU A 208 -11.74 5.89 22.04
C LEU A 208 -12.80 6.98 21.81
N ASP A 209 -12.36 8.13 21.33
CA ASP A 209 -13.20 9.24 20.89
C ASP A 209 -13.94 8.90 19.59
N ASN A 210 -13.23 8.27 18.64
CA ASN A 210 -13.83 7.75 17.42
C ASN A 210 -14.11 6.23 17.56
N PRO A 211 -15.37 5.82 17.76
CA PRO A 211 -15.72 4.40 17.92
C PRO A 211 -15.65 3.60 16.61
N LEU A 212 -15.39 4.25 15.47
CA LEU A 212 -15.25 3.61 14.16
C LEU A 212 -13.86 2.99 13.93
N ILE A 213 -12.91 3.24 14.82
CA ILE A 213 -11.59 2.60 14.80
C ILE A 213 -11.76 1.14 15.24
N GLU A 214 -11.31 0.22 14.40
CA GLU A 214 -11.46 -1.22 14.57
C GLU A 214 -10.14 -1.97 14.51
N THR A 215 -9.07 -1.39 13.97
CA THR A 215 -7.77 -2.07 13.83
C THR A 215 -6.61 -1.27 14.41
N PHE A 216 -5.50 -1.95 14.74
CA PHE A 216 -4.30 -1.28 15.24
C PHE A 216 -3.73 -0.30 14.21
N GLU A 217 -3.81 -0.64 12.92
CA GLU A 217 -3.40 0.24 11.83
C GLU A 217 -4.18 1.55 11.78
N GLU A 218 -5.50 1.51 12.01
CA GLU A 218 -6.33 2.71 12.10
C GLU A 218 -5.97 3.56 13.32
N LEU A 219 -5.72 2.92 14.47
CA LEU A 219 -5.31 3.59 15.70
C LEU A 219 -3.93 4.25 15.57
N LYS A 220 -2.97 3.53 14.99
CA LYS A 220 -1.62 4.02 14.69
C LYS A 220 -1.66 5.29 13.85
N ARG A 221 -2.51 5.33 12.82
CA ARG A 221 -2.69 6.54 12.00
C ARG A 221 -3.18 7.74 12.80
N GLU A 222 -4.12 7.58 13.74
CA GLU A 222 -4.51 8.71 14.62
C GLU A 222 -3.32 9.25 15.42
N LEU A 223 -2.45 8.37 15.93
CA LEU A 223 -1.26 8.76 16.68
C LEU A 223 -0.22 9.45 15.79
N GLU A 224 -0.07 9.01 14.54
CA GLU A 224 0.78 9.68 13.54
C GLU A 224 0.32 11.12 13.25
N PHE A 225 -0.99 11.37 13.26
CA PHE A 225 -1.54 12.74 13.18
C PHE A 225 -1.39 13.54 14.48
N GLY A 226 -0.91 12.92 15.57
CA GLY A 226 -0.80 13.53 16.89
C GLY A 226 -2.15 13.81 17.55
N GLU A 227 -3.18 13.04 17.19
CA GLU A 227 -4.54 13.23 17.67
C GLU A 227 -4.66 12.90 19.17
N LEU A 228 -5.63 13.57 19.81
CA LEU A 228 -6.16 13.10 21.08
C LEU A 228 -7.21 12.04 20.79
N ILE A 229 -6.97 10.81 21.20
CA ILE A 229 -7.77 9.64 20.83
C ILE A 229 -8.66 9.14 21.96
N LEU A 230 -8.42 9.52 23.22
CA LEU A 230 -9.26 9.09 24.34
C LEU A 230 -10.33 10.13 24.65
N LYS A 231 -11.60 9.68 24.69
CA LYS A 231 -12.75 10.55 25.00
C LYS A 231 -12.62 11.32 26.31
N GLN A 232 -11.94 10.75 27.31
CA GLN A 232 -11.76 11.38 28.63
C GLN A 232 -10.92 12.67 28.57
N ASN A 233 -10.12 12.83 27.52
CA ASN A 233 -9.25 13.98 27.32
C ASN A 233 -9.94 15.11 26.52
N ASN A 234 -11.21 14.94 26.18
CA ASN A 234 -12.05 15.90 25.43
C ASN A 234 -11.34 16.43 24.16
N PRO A 235 -11.10 15.57 23.15
CA PRO A 235 -10.50 15.99 21.89
C PRO A 235 -11.27 17.16 21.24
N PRO A 236 -10.58 18.05 20.49
CA PRO A 236 -11.24 19.11 19.74
C PRO A 236 -12.25 18.56 18.73
N ALA A 237 -13.39 19.23 18.59
CA ALA A 237 -14.38 18.84 17.58
C ALA A 237 -13.80 18.99 16.16
N LYS A 238 -13.90 17.91 15.37
CA LYS A 238 -13.43 17.86 13.97
C LYS A 238 -14.45 18.51 13.03
N THR A 239 -13.98 19.28 12.04
CA THR A 239 -14.86 19.91 11.03
C THR A 239 -15.00 19.04 9.79
N TYR A 240 -15.87 19.43 8.86
CA TYR A 240 -15.96 18.77 7.55
C TYR A 240 -14.64 18.87 6.79
N GLU A 241 -13.97 20.04 6.83
CA GLU A 241 -12.69 20.28 6.15
C GLU A 241 -11.60 19.34 6.67
N TYR A 242 -11.56 19.09 7.98
CA TYR A 242 -10.65 18.11 8.57
C TYR A 242 -10.85 16.71 7.95
N TRP A 243 -12.09 16.21 7.93
CA TRP A 243 -12.38 14.89 7.37
C TRP A 243 -12.14 14.83 5.86
N ARG A 244 -12.42 15.93 5.16
CA ARG A 244 -12.15 16.06 3.73
C ARG A 244 -10.66 15.93 3.43
N ASP A 245 -9.82 16.66 4.14
CA ASP A 245 -8.37 16.65 3.92
C ASP A 245 -7.76 15.29 4.32
N ARG A 246 -8.29 14.67 5.37
CA ARG A 246 -7.91 13.33 5.80
C ARG A 246 -8.20 12.27 4.73
N VAL A 247 -9.41 12.27 4.17
CA VAL A 247 -9.81 11.35 3.08
C VAL A 247 -9.02 11.61 1.79
N LEU A 248 -8.64 12.87 1.52
CA LEU A 248 -7.80 13.20 0.37
C LEU A 248 -6.37 12.66 0.53
N SER A 249 -5.85 12.65 1.75
CA SER A 249 -4.54 12.06 2.07
C SER A 249 -4.58 10.54 1.96
N ASN A 250 -5.63 9.90 2.49
CA ASN A 250 -5.82 8.47 2.43
C ASN A 250 -7.31 8.11 2.30
N TYR A 251 -7.69 7.50 1.18
CA TYR A 251 -9.09 7.13 0.92
C TYR A 251 -9.66 6.15 1.94
N ARG A 252 -8.81 5.34 2.61
CA ARG A 252 -9.23 4.37 3.63
C ARG A 252 -9.81 5.05 4.87
N ASP A 253 -9.38 6.28 5.15
CA ASP A 253 -9.90 7.04 6.29
C ASP A 253 -11.36 7.45 6.10
N LEU A 254 -11.93 7.26 4.90
CA LEU A 254 -13.38 7.36 4.71
C LEU A 254 -14.14 6.43 5.66
N LYS A 255 -13.57 5.27 6.04
CA LYS A 255 -14.16 4.36 7.04
C LYS A 255 -14.37 5.06 8.39
N LEU A 256 -13.43 5.91 8.79
CA LEU A 256 -13.38 6.57 10.10
C LEU A 256 -14.23 7.84 10.18
N VAL A 257 -14.81 8.30 9.06
CA VAL A 257 -15.61 9.52 9.02
C VAL A 257 -16.98 9.29 9.68
N PRO A 258 -17.34 10.09 10.72
CA PRO A 258 -18.67 10.05 11.34
C PRO A 258 -19.79 10.29 10.33
N LYS A 259 -20.98 9.72 10.61
CA LYS A 259 -22.12 9.72 9.68
C LYS A 259 -22.55 11.14 9.27
N GLU A 260 -22.44 12.11 10.18
CA GLU A 260 -22.76 13.52 9.91
C GLU A 260 -21.83 14.19 8.90
N PHE A 261 -20.58 13.72 8.75
CA PHE A 261 -19.59 14.27 7.82
C PHE A 261 -19.40 13.43 6.55
N LYS A 262 -19.89 12.17 6.54
CA LYS A 262 -19.86 11.28 5.37
C LYS A 262 -20.94 11.66 4.36
N THR A 263 -20.81 12.86 3.79
CA THR A 263 -21.72 13.41 2.78
C THR A 263 -21.52 12.76 1.41
N GLU A 264 -22.49 12.91 0.51
CA GLU A 264 -22.37 12.48 -0.88
C GLU A 264 -21.18 13.18 -1.58
N GLU A 265 -20.93 14.44 -1.25
CA GLU A 265 -19.79 15.21 -1.78
C GLU A 265 -18.45 14.55 -1.40
N LEU A 266 -18.26 14.20 -0.12
CA LEU A 266 -17.03 13.57 0.36
C LEU A 266 -16.84 12.17 -0.23
N CYS A 267 -17.92 11.39 -0.33
CA CYS A 267 -17.89 10.06 -0.95
C CYS A 267 -17.51 10.15 -2.44
N ASN A 268 -18.10 11.10 -3.17
CA ASN A 268 -17.76 11.39 -4.55
C ASN A 268 -16.31 11.84 -4.70
N LEU A 269 -15.80 12.66 -3.78
CA LEU A 269 -14.41 13.10 -3.77
C LEU A 269 -13.45 11.91 -3.65
N ALA A 270 -13.66 11.02 -2.68
CA ALA A 270 -12.84 9.82 -2.48
C ALA A 270 -12.81 8.92 -3.72
N LEU A 271 -13.97 8.69 -4.33
CA LEU A 271 -14.11 7.84 -5.51
C LEU A 271 -13.62 8.46 -6.80
N ASN A 272 -13.62 9.79 -6.89
CA ASN A 272 -12.93 10.49 -7.96
C ASN A 272 -11.41 10.33 -7.86
N THR A 273 -10.87 10.01 -6.68
CA THR A 273 -9.46 9.65 -6.53
C THR A 273 -9.24 8.17 -6.84
N THR A 274 -10.03 7.27 -6.25
CA THR A 274 -9.85 5.82 -6.42
C THR A 274 -11.15 5.05 -6.21
N TYR A 275 -11.44 4.06 -7.08
CA TYR A 275 -12.61 3.19 -6.91
C TYR A 275 -12.51 2.31 -5.64
N HIS A 276 -11.30 2.11 -5.10
CA HIS A 276 -11.10 1.35 -3.86
C HIS A 276 -11.76 2.00 -2.62
N ALA A 277 -12.26 3.23 -2.71
CA ALA A 277 -13.04 3.86 -1.65
C ALA A 277 -14.48 3.32 -1.53
N LEU A 278 -14.99 2.61 -2.54
CA LEU A 278 -16.39 2.16 -2.60
C LEU A 278 -16.82 1.32 -1.39
N PRO A 279 -16.01 0.36 -0.87
CA PRO A 279 -16.38 -0.43 0.30
C PRO A 279 -16.65 0.40 1.56
N PHE A 280 -16.13 1.62 1.65
CA PHE A 280 -16.31 2.50 2.83
C PHE A 280 -17.53 3.42 2.72
N ILE A 281 -18.27 3.36 1.62
CA ILE A 281 -19.46 4.19 1.38
C ILE A 281 -20.70 3.45 1.89
N ASN A 282 -21.63 4.20 2.49
CA ASN A 282 -22.91 3.65 2.91
C ASN A 282 -23.63 3.04 1.70
N GLN A 283 -24.07 1.79 1.80
CA GLN A 283 -24.77 1.07 0.73
C GLN A 283 -25.95 1.85 0.14
N ASN A 284 -26.68 2.60 0.97
CA ASN A 284 -27.80 3.45 0.53
C ASN A 284 -27.42 4.55 -0.47
N LEU A 285 -26.13 4.91 -0.58
CA LEU A 285 -25.62 5.90 -1.53
C LEU A 285 -25.13 5.25 -2.83
N ILE A 286 -25.00 3.92 -2.87
CA ILE A 286 -24.58 3.19 -4.06
C ILE A 286 -25.82 2.95 -4.92
N THR A 287 -25.79 3.45 -6.16
CA THR A 287 -26.89 3.33 -7.13
C THR A 287 -26.38 2.71 -8.44
N PRO A 288 -27.26 2.15 -9.28
CA PRO A 288 -26.86 1.63 -10.59
C PRO A 288 -26.15 2.68 -11.46
N GLU A 289 -26.66 3.91 -11.49
CA GLU A 289 -26.06 5.04 -12.22
C GLU A 289 -24.66 5.37 -11.71
N PHE A 290 -24.44 5.16 -10.41
CA PHE A 290 -23.16 5.38 -9.78
C PHE A 290 -22.13 4.32 -10.15
N CYS A 291 -22.51 3.04 -10.07
CA CYS A 291 -21.67 1.93 -10.52
C CYS A 291 -21.30 2.10 -11.99
N ASP A 292 -22.26 2.53 -12.83
CA ASP A 292 -22.04 2.82 -14.24
C ASP A 292 -20.97 3.89 -14.48
N LYS A 293 -21.04 4.99 -13.72
CA LYS A 293 -20.07 6.10 -13.79
C LYS A 293 -18.67 5.65 -13.34
N LEU A 294 -18.58 4.86 -12.27
CA LEU A 294 -17.30 4.33 -11.77
C LEU A 294 -16.62 3.42 -12.80
N VAL A 295 -17.36 2.45 -13.33
CA VAL A 295 -16.86 1.49 -14.32
C VAL A 295 -16.54 2.16 -15.65
N SER A 296 -17.29 3.22 -16.03
CA SER A 296 -16.99 4.02 -17.22
C SER A 296 -15.65 4.78 -17.10
N LYS A 297 -15.20 5.07 -15.88
CA LYS A 297 -13.93 5.75 -15.65
C LYS A 297 -12.75 4.78 -15.62
N ASP A 298 -12.95 3.61 -15.01
CA ASP A 298 -11.96 2.54 -14.95
C ASP A 298 -12.67 1.18 -14.91
N GLY A 299 -12.47 0.34 -15.92
CA GLY A 299 -13.10 -0.97 -16.00
C GLY A 299 -12.71 -1.91 -14.85
N PHE A 300 -11.59 -1.66 -14.15
CA PHE A 300 -11.22 -2.40 -12.93
C PHE A 300 -12.09 -2.08 -11.71
N ALA A 301 -12.86 -1.00 -11.75
CA ALA A 301 -13.81 -0.68 -10.67
C ALA A 301 -14.86 -1.79 -10.48
N ILE A 302 -15.08 -2.66 -11.50
CA ILE A 302 -16.01 -3.79 -11.42
C ILE A 302 -15.74 -4.71 -10.22
N GLN A 303 -14.49 -4.81 -9.76
CA GLN A 303 -14.10 -5.71 -8.66
C GLN A 303 -14.63 -5.29 -7.28
N VAL A 304 -14.99 -4.01 -7.11
CA VAL A 304 -15.51 -3.47 -5.85
C VAL A 304 -17.02 -3.21 -5.90
N ILE A 305 -17.66 -3.39 -7.05
CA ILE A 305 -19.10 -3.19 -7.20
C ILE A 305 -19.84 -4.26 -6.42
N PRO A 306 -20.81 -3.91 -5.55
CA PRO A 306 -21.64 -4.89 -4.85
C PRO A 306 -22.39 -5.81 -5.83
N ASP A 307 -22.49 -7.09 -5.48
CA ASP A 307 -23.11 -8.13 -6.32
C ASP A 307 -24.54 -7.77 -6.78
N GLU A 308 -25.31 -7.06 -5.94
CA GLU A 308 -26.67 -6.62 -6.27
C GLU A 308 -26.76 -5.63 -7.44
N PHE A 309 -25.67 -4.92 -7.75
CA PHE A 309 -25.56 -4.01 -8.90
C PHE A 309 -24.83 -4.64 -10.10
N MET A 310 -24.34 -5.86 -9.95
CA MET A 310 -23.64 -6.57 -11.00
C MET A 310 -24.62 -6.99 -12.10
N THR A 311 -24.51 -6.38 -13.27
CA THR A 311 -25.36 -6.66 -14.44
C THR A 311 -24.51 -7.02 -15.65
N LYS A 312 -25.14 -7.68 -16.62
CA LYS A 312 -24.49 -8.00 -17.89
C LYS A 312 -24.02 -6.72 -18.60
N GLU A 313 -24.86 -5.69 -18.60
CA GLU A 313 -24.59 -4.40 -19.21
C GLU A 313 -23.38 -3.73 -18.56
N LEU A 314 -23.30 -3.77 -17.22
CA LEU A 314 -22.16 -3.22 -16.47
C LEU A 314 -20.87 -4.02 -16.75
N CYS A 315 -20.95 -5.34 -16.84
CA CYS A 315 -19.80 -6.19 -17.19
C CYS A 315 -19.27 -5.88 -18.60
N PHE A 316 -20.16 -5.66 -19.58
CA PHE A 316 -19.77 -5.24 -20.92
C PHE A 316 -19.11 -3.85 -20.91
N LYS A 317 -19.66 -2.93 -20.15
CA LYS A 317 -19.07 -1.60 -19.95
C LYS A 317 -17.69 -1.67 -19.29
N ALA A 318 -17.50 -2.55 -18.30
CA ALA A 318 -16.18 -2.80 -17.71
C ALA A 318 -15.18 -3.33 -18.75
N ALA A 319 -15.61 -4.28 -19.58
CA ALA A 319 -14.80 -4.81 -20.67
C ALA A 319 -14.44 -3.75 -21.72
N GLU A 320 -15.33 -2.80 -21.99
CA GLU A 320 -15.07 -1.67 -22.91
C GLU A 320 -14.09 -0.64 -22.33
N ASN A 321 -14.07 -0.46 -21.00
CA ASN A 321 -13.21 0.51 -20.31
C ASN A 321 -11.92 -0.10 -19.74
N GLY A 322 -11.57 -1.32 -20.15
CA GLY A 322 -10.34 -2.00 -19.76
C GLY A 322 -10.42 -2.65 -18.39
N THR A 323 -10.61 -3.96 -18.37
CA THR A 323 -10.67 -4.79 -17.15
C THR A 323 -9.98 -6.13 -17.38
N ALA A 324 -10.02 -7.03 -16.40
CA ALA A 324 -9.55 -8.41 -16.52
C ALA A 324 -10.73 -9.38 -16.45
N LEU A 325 -10.67 -10.46 -17.24
CA LEU A 325 -11.77 -11.42 -17.35
C LEU A 325 -12.11 -12.04 -15.98
N ARG A 326 -11.09 -12.38 -15.19
CA ARG A 326 -11.20 -12.92 -13.83
C ARG A 326 -12.01 -12.06 -12.85
N LEU A 327 -12.19 -10.77 -13.14
CA LEU A 327 -12.96 -9.84 -12.29
C LEU A 327 -14.45 -9.80 -12.66
N ILE A 328 -14.83 -10.46 -13.75
CA ILE A 328 -16.22 -10.55 -14.19
C ILE A 328 -16.78 -11.91 -13.76
N PRO A 329 -17.99 -12.00 -13.20
CA PRO A 329 -18.60 -13.28 -12.90
C PRO A 329 -18.78 -14.14 -14.16
N SER A 330 -18.41 -15.41 -14.08
CA SER A 330 -18.48 -16.36 -15.20
C SER A 330 -19.88 -16.51 -15.79
N ALA A 331 -20.92 -16.26 -14.99
CA ALA A 331 -22.32 -16.24 -15.43
C ALA A 331 -22.61 -15.23 -16.57
N TYR A 332 -21.79 -14.17 -16.69
CA TYR A 332 -21.94 -13.16 -17.74
C TYR A 332 -21.01 -13.37 -18.94
N TYR A 333 -20.17 -14.42 -18.90
CA TYR A 333 -19.23 -14.70 -19.99
C TYR A 333 -19.98 -14.96 -21.29
N SER A 334 -19.40 -14.41 -22.36
CA SER A 334 -19.81 -14.67 -23.72
C SER A 334 -18.62 -14.38 -24.63
N GLU A 335 -18.59 -14.99 -25.81
CA GLU A 335 -17.52 -14.76 -26.78
C GLU A 335 -17.30 -13.27 -27.05
N LYS A 336 -18.40 -12.50 -27.19
CA LYS A 336 -18.35 -11.05 -27.41
C LYS A 336 -17.71 -10.30 -26.22
N LEU A 337 -18.07 -10.67 -25.00
CA LEU A 337 -17.51 -10.05 -23.80
C LEU A 337 -16.02 -10.33 -23.69
N ILE A 338 -15.61 -11.60 -23.85
CA ILE A 338 -14.21 -12.03 -23.76
C ILE A 338 -13.35 -11.29 -24.79
N LEU A 339 -13.82 -11.20 -26.04
CA LEU A 339 -13.13 -10.42 -27.08
C LEU A 339 -13.08 -8.93 -26.76
N SER A 340 -14.11 -8.36 -26.11
CA SER A 340 -14.08 -6.97 -25.64
C SER A 340 -13.00 -6.76 -24.58
N VAL A 341 -12.91 -7.65 -23.58
CA VAL A 341 -11.86 -7.63 -22.55
C VAL A 341 -10.47 -7.71 -23.19
N PHE A 342 -10.26 -8.64 -24.11
CA PHE A 342 -8.99 -8.80 -24.81
C PHE A 342 -8.59 -7.56 -25.61
N LYS A 343 -9.57 -6.90 -26.24
CA LYS A 343 -9.33 -5.73 -27.09
C LYS A 343 -8.94 -4.49 -26.28
N ASN A 344 -9.54 -4.30 -25.11
CA ASN A 344 -9.35 -3.07 -24.32
C ASN A 344 -8.44 -3.27 -23.09
N GLY A 345 -7.92 -4.49 -22.87
CA GLY A 345 -6.97 -4.79 -21.81
C GLY A 345 -5.64 -4.05 -21.97
N LYS A 346 -5.01 -3.69 -20.83
CA LYS A 346 -3.68 -3.05 -20.80
C LYS A 346 -2.53 -3.98 -21.21
N HIS A 347 -2.76 -5.29 -21.11
CA HIS A 347 -1.76 -6.33 -21.37
C HIS A 347 -2.19 -7.23 -22.53
N GLN A 348 -1.26 -8.07 -23.00
CA GLN A 348 -1.58 -9.08 -24.01
C GLN A 348 -2.72 -9.97 -23.51
N PRO A 349 -3.70 -10.29 -24.38
CA PRO A 349 -4.77 -11.22 -24.05
C PRO A 349 -4.21 -12.53 -23.46
N ASP A 350 -4.71 -12.92 -22.29
CA ASP A 350 -4.42 -14.23 -21.70
C ASP A 350 -5.62 -15.15 -21.90
N ILE A 351 -5.45 -16.17 -22.74
CA ILE A 351 -6.48 -17.16 -23.03
C ILE A 351 -6.64 -18.17 -21.88
N ASN A 352 -5.68 -18.25 -20.96
CA ASN A 352 -5.74 -19.19 -19.83
C ASN A 352 -6.82 -18.79 -18.81
N ASP A 353 -7.24 -17.52 -18.79
CA ASP A 353 -8.35 -17.03 -17.95
C ASP A 353 -9.73 -17.43 -18.50
N VAL A 354 -9.80 -17.97 -19.72
CA VAL A 354 -11.06 -18.34 -20.38
C VAL A 354 -11.40 -19.81 -20.10
N PRO A 355 -12.57 -20.11 -19.51
CA PRO A 355 -13.01 -21.50 -19.31
C PRO A 355 -13.15 -22.25 -20.64
N SER A 356 -12.81 -23.54 -20.64
CA SER A 356 -12.81 -24.41 -21.83
C SER A 356 -14.12 -24.37 -22.64
N GLU A 357 -15.27 -24.25 -21.98
CA GLU A 357 -16.58 -24.14 -22.62
C GLU A 357 -16.74 -22.92 -23.56
N PHE A 358 -15.94 -21.86 -23.35
CA PHE A 358 -15.93 -20.67 -24.19
C PHE A 358 -14.81 -20.69 -25.24
N ILE A 359 -13.90 -21.67 -25.20
CA ILE A 359 -12.82 -21.82 -26.18
C ILE A 359 -13.38 -22.37 -27.50
N THR A 360 -13.94 -21.47 -28.31
CA THR A 360 -14.45 -21.80 -29.64
C THR A 360 -13.42 -21.47 -30.72
N LYS A 361 -13.57 -22.05 -31.92
CA LYS A 361 -12.77 -21.68 -33.09
C LYS A 361 -12.88 -20.18 -33.39
N SER A 362 -14.08 -19.61 -33.23
CA SER A 362 -14.35 -18.19 -33.49
C SER A 362 -13.63 -17.29 -32.47
N LEU A 363 -13.69 -17.65 -31.18
CA LEU A 363 -12.96 -16.95 -30.13
C LEU A 363 -11.45 -16.97 -30.38
N LEU A 364 -10.88 -18.13 -30.72
CA LEU A 364 -9.43 -18.26 -30.97
C LEU A 364 -8.97 -17.44 -32.19
N VAL A 365 -9.80 -17.33 -33.23
CA VAL A 365 -9.52 -16.41 -34.35
C VAL A 365 -9.46 -14.98 -33.86
N GLY A 366 -10.46 -14.54 -33.07
CA GLY A 366 -10.47 -13.20 -32.48
C GLY A 366 -9.28 -12.94 -31.54
N TYR A 367 -8.90 -13.92 -30.74
CA TYR A 367 -7.74 -13.89 -29.84
C TYR A 367 -6.43 -13.59 -30.59
N VAL A 368 -6.19 -14.27 -31.73
CA VAL A 368 -5.00 -14.06 -32.57
C VAL A 368 -5.10 -12.75 -33.38
N ILE A 369 -6.30 -12.30 -33.72
CA ILE A 369 -6.48 -11.00 -34.40
C ILE A 369 -6.18 -9.84 -33.44
N ILE A 370 -6.62 -9.94 -32.18
CA ILE A 370 -6.46 -8.88 -31.18
C ILE A 370 -5.04 -8.87 -30.61
N GLY A 371 -4.49 -10.05 -30.30
CA GLY A 371 -3.19 -10.21 -29.63
C GLY A 371 -2.18 -11.00 -30.44
N LYS A 372 -1.09 -11.43 -29.81
CA LYS A 372 -0.05 -12.24 -30.47
C LYS A 372 -0.34 -13.74 -30.52
N GLY A 373 -1.40 -14.21 -29.86
CA GLY A 373 -1.72 -15.63 -29.80
C GLY A 373 -0.75 -16.47 -28.95
N LEU A 374 -0.06 -15.89 -27.97
CA LEU A 374 1.09 -16.54 -27.27
C LEU A 374 0.77 -17.93 -26.72
N TRP A 375 -0.46 -18.16 -26.26
CA TRP A 375 -0.91 -19.43 -25.68
C TRP A 375 -1.80 -20.26 -26.60
N LEU A 376 -1.87 -19.91 -27.90
CA LEU A 376 -2.74 -20.59 -28.88
C LEU A 376 -2.47 -22.10 -28.95
N ASP A 377 -1.20 -22.51 -28.92
CA ASP A 377 -0.80 -23.92 -29.06
C ASP A 377 -1.36 -24.77 -27.91
N LYS A 378 -1.25 -24.24 -26.68
CA LYS A 378 -1.77 -24.86 -25.48
C LYS A 378 -3.31 -24.93 -25.53
N ALA A 379 -3.96 -23.79 -25.79
CA ALA A 379 -5.42 -23.70 -25.85
C ALA A 379 -6.03 -24.65 -26.90
N CYS A 380 -5.43 -24.73 -28.10
CA CYS A 380 -5.84 -25.65 -29.15
C CYS A 380 -5.70 -27.12 -28.72
N LYS A 381 -4.56 -27.49 -28.12
CA LYS A 381 -4.28 -28.86 -27.69
C LYS A 381 -5.24 -29.31 -26.60
N GLU A 382 -5.48 -28.48 -25.59
CA GLU A 382 -6.35 -28.82 -24.44
C GLU A 382 -7.82 -28.94 -24.83
N ASN A 383 -8.26 -28.23 -25.88
CA ASN A 383 -9.65 -28.22 -26.33
C ASN A 383 -9.88 -29.05 -27.63
N GLY A 384 -8.87 -29.80 -28.09
CA GLY A 384 -8.99 -30.65 -29.28
C GLY A 384 -9.25 -29.89 -30.60
N ILE A 385 -8.78 -28.64 -30.69
CA ILE A 385 -8.96 -27.77 -31.87
C ILE A 385 -7.67 -27.78 -32.70
N ASP A 386 -7.80 -27.91 -34.03
CA ASP A 386 -6.66 -27.77 -34.91
C ASP A 386 -6.19 -26.31 -35.02
N LYS A 387 -4.95 -26.06 -34.57
CA LYS A 387 -4.30 -24.75 -34.65
C LYS A 387 -4.20 -24.25 -36.08
N VAL A 388 -3.91 -25.12 -37.04
CA VAL A 388 -3.71 -24.69 -38.43
C VAL A 388 -5.02 -24.16 -39.03
N GLU A 389 -6.14 -24.82 -38.75
CA GLU A 389 -7.46 -24.32 -39.12
C GLU A 389 -7.73 -22.90 -38.59
N ILE A 390 -7.35 -22.60 -37.33
CA ILE A 390 -7.50 -21.26 -36.76
C ILE A 390 -6.65 -20.24 -37.51
N LEU A 391 -5.38 -20.55 -37.77
CA LEU A 391 -4.47 -19.65 -38.47
C LEU A 391 -4.93 -19.38 -39.91
N LYS A 392 -5.49 -20.38 -40.61
CA LYS A 392 -6.10 -20.21 -41.93
C LYS A 392 -7.26 -19.21 -41.88
N ARG A 393 -8.16 -19.33 -40.90
CA ARG A 393 -9.27 -18.37 -40.70
C ARG A 393 -8.79 -16.95 -40.34
N VAL A 394 -7.70 -16.82 -39.59
CA VAL A 394 -7.08 -15.51 -39.30
C VAL A 394 -6.53 -14.90 -40.58
N ILE A 395 -5.87 -15.69 -41.43
CA ILE A 395 -5.39 -15.25 -42.75
C ILE A 395 -6.57 -14.81 -43.62
N ASP A 396 -7.65 -15.59 -43.67
CA ASP A 396 -8.86 -15.25 -44.45
C ASP A 396 -9.49 -13.92 -44.00
N SER A 397 -9.23 -13.49 -42.75
CA SER A 397 -9.75 -12.24 -42.20
C SER A 397 -9.02 -10.98 -42.70
N GLY A 398 -7.85 -11.12 -43.32
CA GLY A 398 -7.14 -10.01 -43.95
C GLY A 398 -5.62 -10.11 -43.96
N ILE A 399 -5.00 -9.54 -44.98
CA ILE A 399 -3.54 -9.55 -45.20
C ILE A 399 -2.77 -8.84 -44.07
N GLN A 400 -3.39 -7.89 -43.38
CA GLN A 400 -2.78 -7.19 -42.23
C GLN A 400 -2.44 -8.14 -41.08
N TYR A 401 -3.12 -9.27 -40.95
CA TYR A 401 -2.90 -10.23 -39.87
C TYR A 401 -1.72 -11.18 -40.14
N LEU A 402 -1.13 -11.15 -41.34
CA LEU A 402 0.08 -11.90 -41.66
C LEU A 402 1.25 -11.52 -40.75
N ASP A 403 1.30 -10.27 -40.26
CA ASP A 403 2.36 -9.86 -39.34
C ASP A 403 2.32 -10.67 -38.03
N THR A 404 1.13 -10.81 -37.46
CA THR A 404 0.92 -11.58 -36.23
C THR A 404 1.20 -13.06 -36.46
N VAL A 405 0.63 -13.61 -37.55
CA VAL A 405 0.76 -15.03 -37.90
C VAL A 405 2.23 -15.39 -38.19
N PHE A 406 2.92 -14.64 -39.06
CA PHE A 406 4.32 -14.91 -39.37
C PHE A 406 5.27 -14.54 -38.23
N GLY A 407 4.89 -13.57 -37.39
CA GLY A 407 5.60 -13.19 -36.18
C GLY A 407 5.69 -14.34 -35.17
N ASN A 408 4.55 -14.99 -34.88
CA ASN A 408 4.42 -15.86 -33.71
C ASN A 408 4.07 -17.33 -34.06
N HIS A 409 3.53 -17.60 -35.25
CA HIS A 409 3.00 -18.91 -35.65
C HIS A 409 3.48 -19.35 -37.05
N PHE A 410 4.77 -19.16 -37.35
CA PHE A 410 5.35 -19.43 -38.67
C PHE A 410 5.56 -20.94 -38.93
N SER A 411 4.94 -21.48 -39.97
CA SER A 411 5.15 -22.85 -40.47
C SER A 411 4.98 -22.92 -41.99
N ALA A 412 5.49 -23.97 -42.63
CA ALA A 412 5.41 -24.13 -44.09
C ALA A 412 3.95 -24.15 -44.58
N GLU A 413 3.10 -24.95 -43.92
CA GLU A 413 1.69 -25.07 -44.28
C GLU A 413 0.94 -23.73 -44.18
N VAL A 414 1.23 -22.92 -43.16
CA VAL A 414 0.61 -21.60 -42.96
C VAL A 414 1.07 -20.61 -44.04
N VAL A 415 2.35 -20.66 -44.41
CA VAL A 415 2.91 -19.81 -45.48
C VAL A 415 2.33 -20.19 -46.84
N ASP A 416 2.25 -21.49 -47.16
CA ASP A 416 1.69 -21.97 -48.41
C ASP A 416 0.22 -21.55 -48.57
N TYR A 417 -0.55 -21.66 -47.49
CA TYR A 417 -1.94 -21.19 -47.48
C TYR A 417 -2.02 -19.67 -47.68
N ALA A 418 -1.25 -18.88 -46.94
CA ALA A 418 -1.22 -17.43 -47.09
C ALA A 418 -0.81 -16.99 -48.51
N ALA A 419 0.16 -17.70 -49.12
CA ALA A 419 0.58 -17.45 -50.49
C ALA A 419 -0.55 -17.75 -51.50
N SER A 420 -1.32 -18.82 -51.29
CA SER A 420 -2.46 -19.14 -52.17
C SER A 420 -3.53 -18.03 -52.20
N ILE A 421 -3.65 -17.24 -51.14
CA ILE A 421 -4.62 -16.14 -51.01
C ILE A 421 -4.03 -14.79 -51.44
N TYR A 422 -2.77 -14.50 -51.10
CA TYR A 422 -2.19 -13.16 -51.22
C TYR A 422 -1.00 -13.03 -52.19
N ASN A 423 -0.43 -14.12 -52.68
CA ASN A 423 0.63 -14.07 -53.70
C ASN A 423 0.05 -13.96 -55.12
N ASN A 424 -0.76 -12.92 -55.34
CA ASN A 424 -1.39 -12.60 -56.63
C ASN A 424 -1.15 -11.13 -57.00
N GLU A 425 -1.50 -10.74 -58.23
CA GLU A 425 -1.27 -9.38 -58.74
C GLU A 425 -1.91 -8.30 -57.86
N ASN A 426 -3.07 -8.56 -57.26
CA ASN A 426 -3.82 -7.60 -56.47
C ASN A 426 -3.13 -7.24 -55.14
N HIS A 427 -2.43 -8.19 -54.51
CA HIS A 427 -1.79 -8.00 -53.20
C HIS A 427 -0.25 -8.09 -53.26
N LYS A 428 0.33 -8.25 -54.46
CA LYS A 428 1.77 -8.47 -54.67
C LYS A 428 2.66 -7.48 -53.92
N PRO A 429 2.39 -6.16 -53.91
CA PRO A 429 3.24 -5.20 -53.21
C PRO A 429 3.27 -5.42 -51.69
N GLU A 430 2.12 -5.76 -51.09
CA GLU A 430 1.97 -5.97 -49.65
C GLU A 430 2.54 -7.32 -49.21
N TRP A 431 2.22 -8.38 -49.97
CA TRP A 431 2.81 -9.71 -49.77
C TRP A 431 4.35 -9.66 -49.78
N ASN A 432 4.94 -8.98 -50.77
CA ASN A 432 6.40 -8.86 -50.86
C ASN A 432 7.00 -8.15 -49.64
N LYS A 433 6.30 -7.19 -49.01
CA LYS A 433 6.78 -6.56 -47.77
C LYS A 433 6.90 -7.58 -46.64
N TYR A 434 5.92 -8.47 -46.48
CA TYR A 434 5.97 -9.53 -45.46
C TYR A 434 7.06 -10.56 -45.75
N VAL A 435 7.21 -10.98 -47.00
CA VAL A 435 8.31 -11.90 -47.40
C VAL A 435 9.67 -11.27 -47.06
N GLN A 436 9.88 -9.99 -47.35
CA GLN A 436 11.13 -9.30 -46.98
C GLN A 436 11.29 -9.14 -45.47
N LYS A 437 10.22 -8.75 -44.74
CA LYS A 437 10.26 -8.58 -43.27
C LYS A 437 10.63 -9.88 -42.56
N TYR A 438 10.11 -11.02 -43.03
CA TYR A 438 10.33 -12.34 -42.44
C TYR A 438 11.31 -13.22 -43.24
N LYS A 439 12.15 -12.63 -44.10
CA LYS A 439 13.05 -13.33 -45.04
C LYS A 439 13.83 -14.49 -44.40
N VAL A 440 14.42 -14.27 -43.23
CA VAL A 440 15.18 -15.30 -42.51
C VAL A 440 14.32 -16.53 -42.15
N LYS A 441 13.04 -16.33 -41.83
CA LYS A 441 12.11 -17.44 -41.53
C LYS A 441 11.72 -18.19 -42.80
N PHE A 442 11.50 -17.48 -43.91
CA PHE A 442 11.24 -18.05 -45.23
C PHE A 442 12.41 -18.91 -45.73
N GLU A 443 13.64 -18.38 -45.66
CA GLU A 443 14.87 -19.09 -46.04
C GLU A 443 15.08 -20.38 -45.23
N ARG A 444 14.79 -20.35 -43.92
CA ARG A 444 14.88 -21.54 -43.05
C ARG A 444 13.96 -22.68 -43.47
N LEU A 445 12.83 -22.38 -44.11
CA LEU A 445 11.89 -23.38 -44.61
C LEU A 445 12.13 -23.75 -46.09
N GLY A 446 13.13 -23.17 -46.74
CA GLY A 446 13.37 -23.38 -48.18
C GLY A 446 12.28 -22.79 -49.08
N LEU A 447 11.51 -21.83 -48.55
CA LEU A 447 10.45 -21.12 -49.27
C LEU A 447 11.05 -19.79 -49.76
N THR A 448 11.51 -19.74 -51.01
CA THR A 448 12.02 -18.51 -51.66
C THR A 448 11.14 -18.05 -52.79
#